data_AF-A0AAV9KKY8-F1
#
_entry.id   AF-A0AAV9KKY8-F1
#
_cell.length_a   1.000
_cell.length_b   1.000
_cell.length_c   1.000
_cell.angle_alpha   90.00
_cell.angle_beta   90.00
_cell.angle_gamma   90.00
#
_symmetry.space_group_name_H-M   'P 1'
#
loop_
_entity.id
_entity.type
_entity.pdbx_description
1 polymer ?
#
loop_
_entity_poly.entity_id
_entity_poly.type
_entity_poly.pdbx_seq_one_letter_code
_entity_poly.pdbx_strand_id
1 'polypeptide(L)'
;MDKLLTTLLFTSILFSTTYAQNHNCSSFAFRNNQIFATCIPLPVLNSVLHWTYYPNKHTVDLAYRHGGVPNTDWVAWGLNIDGTMMIGSQCLVAFRNSSGEIHAYTSPVSSYSTQLTEGALSFNVPRIGAEYSNNEFIIFATLELPAGRTSFSQAWQNGGVSGQVLTAHAQSGDNLRSFGSVDFANGL
;
A
#
# COMPACT_ATOMS: atom_id res chain seq x y z
N MET A 1 -51.84 34.71 12.43
CA MET A 1 -52.24 33.75 11.37
C MET A 1 -51.52 34.11 10.08
N ASP A 2 -50.21 33.88 10.12
CA ASP A 2 -49.37 33.19 9.14
C ASP A 2 -49.64 33.39 7.65
N LYS A 3 -48.73 34.12 6.99
CA LYS A 3 -48.23 33.81 5.63
C LYS A 3 -46.74 34.16 5.58
N LEU A 4 -45.88 33.16 5.76
CA LEU A 4 -45.15 32.44 4.69
C LEU A 4 -43.92 33.22 4.20
N LEU A 5 -42.78 32.96 4.85
CA LEU A 5 -41.46 33.21 4.28
C LEU A 5 -40.64 31.93 4.45
N THR A 6 -40.75 31.02 3.47
CA THR A 6 -40.00 29.77 3.44
C THR A 6 -38.79 29.98 2.53
N THR A 7 -37.65 30.34 3.11
CA THR A 7 -36.37 30.39 2.38
C THR A 7 -35.79 28.98 2.33
N LEU A 8 -35.89 28.32 1.17
CA LEU A 8 -35.20 27.06 0.90
C LEU A 8 -33.71 27.32 0.68
N LEU A 9 -32.89 27.03 1.69
CA LEU A 9 -31.44 26.84 1.53
C LEU A 9 -31.21 25.49 0.87
N PHE A 10 -30.92 25.51 -0.44
CA PHE A 10 -30.48 24.33 -1.18
C PHE A 10 -29.00 24.11 -0.85
N THR A 11 -28.72 23.32 0.19
CA THR A 11 -27.37 22.86 0.51
C THR A 11 -26.95 21.84 -0.54
N SER A 12 -26.22 22.29 -1.56
CA SER A 12 -25.55 21.43 -2.52
C SER A 12 -24.39 20.70 -1.83
N ILE A 13 -24.68 19.51 -1.32
CA ILE A 13 -23.65 18.54 -0.93
C ILE A 13 -22.96 18.10 -2.21
N LEU A 14 -21.84 18.75 -2.53
CA LEU A 14 -20.89 18.27 -3.52
C LEU A 14 -20.25 17.02 -2.94
N PHE A 15 -20.82 15.85 -3.21
CA PHE A 15 -20.08 14.60 -3.11
C PHE A 15 -18.95 14.70 -4.15
N SER A 16 -17.75 15.06 -3.70
CA SER A 16 -16.54 14.86 -4.47
C SER A 16 -16.31 13.35 -4.56
N THR A 17 -17.00 12.69 -5.49
CA THR A 17 -16.53 11.41 -6.01
C THR A 17 -15.23 11.72 -6.71
N THR A 18 -14.11 11.49 -6.03
CA THR A 18 -12.83 11.42 -6.72
C THR A 18 -12.96 10.28 -7.71
N TYR A 19 -13.19 10.64 -8.97
CA TYR A 19 -13.03 9.72 -10.07
C TYR A 19 -11.63 9.15 -9.93
N ALA A 20 -11.52 7.88 -9.52
CA ALA A 20 -10.31 7.13 -9.71
C ALA A 20 -10.03 7.22 -11.21
N GLN A 21 -9.04 8.02 -11.57
CA GLN A 21 -8.52 8.03 -12.92
C GLN A 21 -8.09 6.59 -13.16
N ASN A 22 -8.85 5.86 -13.98
CA ASN A 22 -8.43 4.61 -14.60
C ASN A 22 -7.24 4.94 -15.53
N HIS A 23 -6.12 5.36 -14.95
CA HIS A 23 -4.83 5.19 -15.58
C HIS A 23 -4.67 3.71 -15.71
N ASN A 24 -4.67 3.25 -16.96
CA ASN A 24 -4.56 1.85 -17.30
C ASN A 24 -3.16 1.34 -16.91
N CYS A 25 -2.92 1.14 -15.60
CA CYS A 25 -1.69 0.64 -15.02
C CYS A 25 -1.41 -0.81 -15.43
N SER A 26 -2.36 -1.46 -16.12
CA SER A 26 -2.19 -2.82 -16.63
C SER A 26 -1.11 -2.92 -17.72
N SER A 27 -0.70 -1.81 -18.33
CA SER A 27 0.37 -1.77 -19.34
C SER A 27 1.79 -1.86 -18.77
N PHE A 28 1.95 -1.86 -17.43
CA PHE A 28 3.28 -1.96 -16.84
C PHE A 28 3.92 -3.33 -17.11
N ALA A 29 5.10 -3.32 -17.74
CA ALA A 29 5.85 -4.51 -18.05
C ALA A 29 6.81 -4.87 -16.91
N PHE A 30 6.50 -5.92 -16.16
CA PHE A 30 7.40 -6.47 -15.15
C PHE A 30 8.54 -7.27 -15.81
N ARG A 31 9.73 -7.24 -15.22
CA ARG A 31 10.97 -7.82 -15.79
C ARG A 31 10.86 -9.31 -16.13
N ASN A 32 10.06 -10.07 -15.38
CA ASN A 32 9.85 -11.50 -15.58
C ASN A 32 8.57 -11.82 -16.36
N ASN A 33 8.03 -10.85 -17.10
CA ASN A 33 6.73 -10.95 -17.78
C ASN A 33 5.60 -11.38 -16.84
N GLN A 34 5.70 -11.04 -15.55
CA GLN A 34 4.60 -11.24 -14.62
C GLN A 34 3.44 -10.34 -15.02
N ILE A 35 2.24 -10.90 -15.00
CA ILE A 35 1.00 -10.21 -15.35
C ILE A 35 0.07 -10.29 -14.15
N PHE A 36 -0.43 -9.14 -13.72
CA PHE A 36 -1.43 -9.04 -12.67
C PHE A 36 -2.79 -8.72 -13.28
N ALA A 37 -3.83 -9.39 -12.80
CA ALA A 37 -5.19 -9.25 -13.33
C ALA A 37 -5.81 -7.87 -13.02
N THR A 38 -5.40 -7.25 -11.91
CA THR A 38 -5.95 -5.99 -11.43
C THR A 38 -4.82 -5.07 -10.99
N CYS A 39 -5.02 -3.77 -11.12
CA CYS A 39 -4.13 -2.77 -10.56
C CYS A 39 -4.91 -1.49 -10.21
N ILE A 40 -4.44 -0.78 -9.19
CA ILE A 40 -4.96 0.52 -8.79
C ILE A 40 -3.79 1.48 -8.53
N PRO A 41 -3.81 2.70 -9.09
CA PRO A 41 -2.95 3.77 -8.59
C PRO A 41 -3.41 4.18 -7.19
N LEU A 42 -2.46 4.31 -6.26
CA LEU A 42 -2.74 4.83 -4.93
C LEU A 42 -2.76 6.37 -4.97
N PRO A 43 -3.57 7.04 -4.13
CA PRO A 43 -3.82 8.49 -4.28
C PRO A 43 -2.60 9.41 -4.08
N VAL A 44 -1.56 8.94 -3.41
CA VAL A 44 -0.37 9.73 -3.01
C VAL A 44 0.89 8.88 -3.06
N LEU A 45 2.06 9.55 -2.98
CA LEU A 45 3.38 8.91 -2.98
C LEU A 45 3.69 8.09 -4.25
N ASN A 46 3.21 8.52 -5.43
CA ASN A 46 3.53 7.89 -6.72
C ASN A 46 3.58 6.34 -6.66
N SER A 47 2.49 5.77 -6.13
CA SER A 47 2.43 4.36 -5.74
C SER A 47 1.34 3.64 -6.53
N VAL A 48 1.56 2.38 -6.88
CA VAL A 48 0.60 1.54 -7.60
C VAL A 48 0.59 0.14 -6.99
N LEU A 49 -0.60 -0.37 -6.72
CA LEU A 49 -0.78 -1.76 -6.28
C LEU A 49 -1.31 -2.59 -7.45
N HIS A 50 -0.62 -3.68 -7.76
CA HIS A 50 -1.01 -4.67 -8.75
C HIS A 50 -1.26 -6.00 -8.06
N TRP A 51 -2.27 -6.76 -8.48
CA TRP A 51 -2.49 -8.09 -7.93
C TRP A 51 -3.30 -9.04 -8.83
N THR A 52 -3.21 -10.32 -8.50
CA THR A 52 -4.10 -11.38 -8.96
C THR A 52 -4.60 -12.12 -7.73
N TYR A 53 -5.92 -12.14 -7.52
CA TYR A 53 -6.55 -12.90 -6.44
C TYR A 53 -6.93 -14.30 -6.91
N TYR A 54 -6.67 -15.31 -6.06
CA TYR A 54 -6.97 -16.71 -6.31
C TYR A 54 -7.99 -17.22 -5.28
N PRO A 55 -9.31 -17.19 -5.58
CA PRO A 55 -10.36 -17.52 -4.63
C PRO A 55 -10.24 -18.93 -4.02
N ASN A 56 -9.86 -19.93 -4.82
CA ASN A 56 -9.75 -21.33 -4.38
C ASN A 56 -8.71 -21.55 -3.29
N LYS A 57 -7.66 -20.71 -3.24
CA LYS A 57 -6.58 -20.81 -2.26
C LYS A 57 -6.64 -19.69 -1.23
N HIS A 58 -7.54 -18.72 -1.42
CA HIS A 58 -7.60 -17.48 -0.65
C HIS A 58 -6.24 -16.76 -0.60
N THR A 59 -5.52 -16.76 -1.71
CA THR A 59 -4.20 -16.12 -1.84
C THR A 59 -4.21 -14.97 -2.83
N VAL A 60 -3.32 -14.02 -2.62
CA VAL A 60 -3.07 -12.90 -3.53
C VAL A 60 -1.61 -12.90 -3.92
N ASP A 61 -1.33 -12.96 -5.22
CA ASP A 61 -0.03 -12.54 -5.73
C ASP A 61 -0.11 -11.04 -6.03
N LEU A 62 0.81 -10.25 -5.49
CA LEU A 62 0.82 -8.79 -5.66
C LEU A 62 2.20 -8.25 -6.03
N ALA A 63 2.18 -7.07 -6.64
CA ALA A 63 3.32 -6.17 -6.77
C ALA A 63 2.93 -4.76 -6.31
N TYR A 64 3.61 -4.27 -5.27
CA TYR A 64 3.54 -2.88 -4.85
C TYR A 64 4.69 -2.10 -5.49
N ARG A 65 4.36 -1.09 -6.29
CA ARG A 65 5.32 -0.19 -6.94
C ARG A 65 5.31 1.15 -6.25
N HIS A 66 6.50 1.69 -6.00
CA HIS A 66 6.68 3.01 -5.45
C HIS A 66 7.80 3.75 -6.18
N GLY A 67 7.42 4.71 -7.01
CA GLY A 67 8.35 5.50 -7.82
C GLY A 67 8.78 6.80 -7.14
N GLY A 68 9.92 7.35 -7.58
CA GLY A 68 10.42 8.64 -7.11
C GLY A 68 11.11 8.58 -5.74
N VAL A 69 11.42 7.37 -5.25
CA VAL A 69 12.16 7.14 -4.02
C VAL A 69 13.60 6.74 -4.38
N PRO A 70 14.63 7.38 -3.82
CA PRO A 70 16.02 6.98 -4.05
C PRO A 70 16.29 5.55 -3.57
N ASN A 71 17.16 4.82 -4.25
CA ASN A 71 17.53 3.45 -3.83
C ASN A 71 18.33 3.37 -2.51
N THR A 72 18.60 4.50 -1.87
CA THR A 72 19.21 4.64 -0.53
C THR A 72 18.16 4.70 0.58
N ASP A 73 16.88 4.82 0.21
CA ASP A 73 15.75 4.93 1.14
C ASP A 73 15.03 3.57 1.25
N TRP A 74 13.99 3.52 2.07
CA TRP A 74 13.11 2.37 2.22
C TRP A 74 11.70 2.69 1.74
N VAL A 75 10.97 1.65 1.34
CA VAL A 75 9.53 1.69 1.06
C VAL A 75 8.81 0.56 1.80
N ALA A 76 7.55 0.79 2.13
CA ALA A 76 6.71 -0.22 2.75
C ALA A 76 5.25 -0.10 2.29
N TRP A 77 4.58 -1.24 2.18
CA TRP A 77 3.14 -1.34 2.02
C TRP A 77 2.62 -2.43 2.96
N GLY A 78 1.46 -2.23 3.59
CA GLY A 78 0.96 -3.19 4.56
C GLY A 78 -0.55 -3.16 4.72
N LEU A 79 -1.08 -4.28 5.22
CA LEU A 79 -2.48 -4.39 5.63
C LEU A 79 -2.61 -4.09 7.11
N ASN A 80 -3.65 -3.35 7.48
CA ASN A 80 -4.06 -3.23 8.87
C ASN A 80 -5.35 -4.03 9.06
N ILE A 81 -5.26 -5.08 9.89
CA ILE A 81 -6.33 -6.07 10.01
C ILE A 81 -7.44 -5.56 10.92
N ASP A 82 -7.06 -4.89 12.01
CA ASP A 82 -7.95 -4.46 13.09
C ASP A 82 -8.06 -2.93 13.22
N GLY A 83 -7.29 -2.18 12.43
CA GLY A 83 -7.25 -0.73 12.43
C GLY A 83 -7.24 -0.14 11.01
N THR A 84 -7.22 1.18 10.92
CA THR A 84 -7.35 1.92 9.65
C THR A 84 -6.13 2.77 9.29
N MET A 85 -5.13 2.84 10.18
CA MET A 85 -3.96 3.71 10.06
C MET A 85 -2.65 2.92 10.30
N MET A 86 -1.58 3.58 10.74
CA MET A 86 -0.24 2.97 10.87
C MET A 86 -0.11 1.92 11.98
N ILE A 87 -0.64 2.16 13.18
CA ILE A 87 -0.51 1.20 14.30
C ILE A 87 -1.38 -0.02 14.02
N GLY A 88 -0.77 -1.20 14.11
CA GLY A 88 -1.39 -2.49 13.76
C GLY A 88 -1.12 -2.92 12.31
N SER A 89 -0.50 -2.07 11.49
CA SER A 89 -0.15 -2.43 10.11
C SER A 89 0.88 -3.55 10.08
N GLN A 90 0.70 -4.44 9.11
CA GLN A 90 1.50 -5.63 8.89
C GLN A 90 2.10 -5.52 7.50
N CYS A 91 3.37 -5.11 7.48
CA CYS A 91 3.99 -4.49 6.33
C CYS A 91 4.92 -5.47 5.59
N LEU A 92 4.94 -5.34 4.28
CA LEU A 92 6.03 -5.72 3.41
C LEU A 92 6.96 -4.52 3.29
N VAL A 93 8.26 -4.73 3.52
CA VAL A 93 9.26 -3.67 3.54
C VAL A 93 10.33 -3.98 2.51
N ALA A 94 10.85 -2.97 1.84
CA ALA A 94 12.02 -3.10 0.99
C ALA A 94 13.00 -1.92 1.13
N PHE A 95 14.29 -2.23 1.12
CA PHE A 95 15.37 -1.25 1.10
C PHE A 95 16.66 -1.88 0.54
N ARG A 96 17.67 -1.06 0.23
CA ARG A 96 18.99 -1.57 -0.15
C ARG A 96 19.81 -1.91 1.10
N ASN A 97 20.13 -3.19 1.26
CA ASN A 97 20.91 -3.67 2.40
C ASN A 97 22.42 -3.44 2.19
N SER A 98 23.23 -3.88 3.16
CA SER A 98 24.69 -3.75 3.13
C SER A 98 25.39 -4.62 2.07
N SER A 99 24.74 -5.66 1.54
CA SER A 99 25.27 -6.41 0.37
C SER A 99 25.07 -5.63 -0.93
N GLY A 100 24.32 -4.54 -0.90
CA GLY A 100 23.96 -3.74 -2.08
C GLY A 100 22.75 -4.30 -2.83
N GLU A 101 22.11 -5.36 -2.33
CA GLU A 101 20.91 -5.94 -2.90
C GLU A 101 19.66 -5.25 -2.36
N ILE A 102 18.56 -5.33 -3.12
CA ILE A 102 17.26 -4.88 -2.65
C ILE A 102 16.65 -6.01 -1.83
N HIS A 103 16.65 -5.84 -0.52
CA HIS A 103 16.15 -6.82 0.42
C HIS A 103 14.69 -6.54 0.72
N ALA A 104 13.87 -7.59 0.75
CA ALA A 104 12.46 -7.50 1.14
C ALA A 104 12.14 -8.49 2.25
N TYR A 105 11.32 -8.06 3.20
CA TYR A 105 10.96 -8.83 4.38
C TYR A 105 9.63 -8.31 4.96
N THR A 106 9.08 -9.05 5.93
CA THR A 106 7.84 -8.67 6.63
C THR A 106 8.14 -7.97 7.95
N SER A 107 7.30 -7.02 8.36
CA SER A 107 7.44 -6.30 9.63
C SER A 107 6.07 -5.95 10.25
N PRO A 108 5.78 -6.39 11.49
CA PRO A 108 4.61 -5.94 12.23
C PRO A 108 4.86 -4.57 12.90
N VAL A 109 3.96 -3.62 12.71
CA VAL A 109 4.05 -2.26 13.29
C VAL A 109 3.11 -2.14 14.47
N SER A 110 3.66 -2.17 15.69
CA SER A 110 2.88 -2.02 16.93
C SER A 110 2.98 -0.63 17.57
N SER A 111 3.86 0.25 17.08
CA SER A 111 4.08 1.58 17.64
C SER A 111 4.64 2.57 16.61
N TYR A 112 4.52 3.88 16.91
CA TYR A 112 5.12 4.94 16.11
C TYR A 112 6.66 4.98 16.18
N SER A 113 7.27 4.33 17.17
CA SER A 113 8.73 4.22 17.32
C SER A 113 9.31 3.01 16.58
N THR A 114 8.54 2.37 15.70
CA THR A 114 9.03 1.23 14.92
C THR A 114 10.25 1.61 14.08
N GLN A 115 11.18 0.67 13.96
CA GLN A 115 12.28 0.71 12.98
C GLN A 115 12.02 -0.23 11.81
N LEU A 116 10.76 -0.69 11.68
CA LEU A 116 10.35 -1.71 10.73
C LEU A 116 11.20 -2.98 10.87
N THR A 117 11.47 -3.43 12.10
CA THR A 117 12.26 -4.65 12.34
C THR A 117 11.58 -5.86 11.70
N GLU A 118 12.39 -6.74 11.10
CA GLU A 118 11.90 -7.99 10.50
C GLU A 118 11.17 -8.85 11.53
N GLY A 119 10.00 -9.36 11.14
CA GLY A 119 9.15 -10.16 12.02
C GLY A 119 7.97 -10.78 11.29
N ALA A 120 7.40 -11.82 11.91
CA ALA A 120 6.24 -12.51 11.38
C ALA A 120 4.97 -11.63 11.41
N LEU A 121 4.11 -11.82 10.41
CA LEU A 121 2.76 -11.27 10.38
C LEU A 121 1.77 -12.29 10.96
N SER A 122 0.55 -11.84 11.28
CA SER A 122 -0.58 -12.67 11.70
C SER A 122 -1.18 -13.50 10.57
N PHE A 123 -0.68 -13.34 9.34
CA PHE A 123 -1.04 -14.10 8.16
C PHE A 123 0.24 -14.46 7.39
N ASN A 124 0.18 -15.54 6.61
CA ASN A 124 1.39 -16.04 5.95
C ASN A 124 1.72 -15.24 4.69
N VAL A 125 3.02 -15.06 4.48
CA VAL A 125 3.59 -14.47 3.26
C VAL A 125 4.56 -15.48 2.66
N PRO A 126 4.06 -16.54 1.96
CA PRO A 126 4.90 -17.63 1.47
C PRO A 126 5.95 -17.22 0.44
N ARG A 127 5.80 -16.04 -0.19
CA ARG A 127 6.80 -15.47 -1.09
C ARG A 127 6.91 -13.97 -0.83
N ILE A 128 8.15 -13.49 -0.78
CA ILE A 128 8.46 -12.06 -0.79
C ILE A 128 9.78 -11.84 -1.52
N GLY A 129 9.87 -10.74 -2.25
CA GLY A 129 11.08 -10.28 -2.91
C GLY A 129 10.91 -8.84 -3.36
N ALA A 130 11.99 -8.15 -3.66
CA ALA A 130 11.90 -6.82 -4.24
C ALA A 130 13.02 -6.54 -5.23
N GLU A 131 12.77 -5.57 -6.10
CA GLU A 131 13.77 -5.01 -6.99
C GLU A 131 13.69 -3.49 -7.00
N TYR A 132 14.77 -2.88 -7.50
CA TYR A 132 14.83 -1.46 -7.78
C TYR A 132 15.18 -1.29 -9.25
N SER A 133 14.27 -0.74 -10.03
CA SER A 133 14.45 -0.53 -11.47
C SER A 133 13.67 0.69 -11.92
N ASN A 134 14.14 1.37 -12.97
CA ASN A 134 13.48 2.55 -13.53
C ASN A 134 13.11 3.64 -12.48
N ASN A 135 13.96 3.81 -11.45
CA ASN A 135 13.73 4.75 -10.34
C ASN A 135 12.47 4.43 -9.50
N GLU A 136 12.11 3.15 -9.42
CA GLU A 136 11.01 2.65 -8.59
C GLU A 136 11.48 1.43 -7.77
N PHE A 137 11.01 1.36 -6.53
CA PHE A 137 10.97 0.10 -5.80
C PHE A 137 9.76 -0.71 -6.24
N ILE A 138 9.95 -2.03 -6.34
CA ILE A 138 8.86 -2.98 -6.59
C ILE A 138 8.97 -4.10 -5.57
N ILE A 139 7.97 -4.23 -4.70
CA ILE A 139 7.84 -5.35 -3.75
C ILE A 139 6.88 -6.37 -4.35
N PHE A 140 7.34 -7.58 -4.56
CA PHE A 140 6.52 -8.73 -4.94
C PHE A 140 6.22 -9.58 -3.71
N ALA A 141 4.98 -10.04 -3.59
CA ALA A 141 4.62 -10.96 -2.53
C ALA A 141 3.48 -11.89 -2.93
N THR A 142 3.39 -12.99 -2.20
CA THR A 142 2.19 -13.82 -2.13
C THR A 142 1.67 -13.76 -0.71
N LEU A 143 0.43 -13.35 -0.54
CA LEU A 143 -0.25 -13.31 0.75
C LEU A 143 -1.25 -14.47 0.82
N GLU A 144 -1.29 -15.18 1.93
CA GLU A 144 -2.48 -15.93 2.35
C GLU A 144 -3.38 -14.96 3.09
N LEU A 145 -4.55 -14.63 2.53
CA LEU A 145 -5.40 -13.60 3.11
C LEU A 145 -5.96 -14.09 4.46
N PRO A 146 -6.09 -13.19 5.46
CA PRO A 146 -6.84 -13.47 6.67
C PRO A 146 -8.24 -13.99 6.36
N ALA A 147 -8.61 -15.10 7.00
CA ALA A 147 -9.79 -15.87 6.62
C ALA A 147 -11.09 -15.05 6.61
N GLY A 148 -11.94 -15.34 5.61
CA GLY A 148 -13.32 -14.88 5.57
C GLY A 148 -13.53 -13.48 5.00
N ARG A 149 -12.48 -12.81 4.51
CA ARG A 149 -12.63 -11.50 3.84
C ARG A 149 -11.55 -11.24 2.81
N THR A 150 -11.86 -10.39 1.85
CA THR A 150 -10.91 -9.91 0.82
C THR A 150 -10.64 -8.42 0.93
N SER A 151 -11.39 -7.72 1.78
CA SER A 151 -11.28 -6.28 2.02
C SER A 151 -10.52 -5.96 3.31
N PHE A 152 -9.59 -5.02 3.21
CA PHE A 152 -8.68 -4.62 4.28
C PHE A 152 -8.39 -3.13 4.21
N SER A 153 -8.12 -2.52 5.38
CA SER A 153 -7.40 -1.26 5.39
C SER A 153 -5.93 -1.50 5.00
N GLN A 154 -5.36 -0.54 4.29
CA GLN A 154 -3.97 -0.56 3.83
C GLN A 154 -3.30 0.77 4.14
N ALA A 155 -1.98 0.73 4.29
CA ALA A 155 -1.12 1.90 4.41
C ALA A 155 0.18 1.68 3.63
N TRP A 156 0.76 2.77 3.13
CA TRP A 156 2.03 2.73 2.41
C TRP A 156 2.90 3.93 2.77
N GLN A 157 4.21 3.75 2.76
CA GLN A 157 5.17 4.76 3.20
C GLN A 157 6.52 4.60 2.50
N ASN A 158 7.29 5.67 2.58
CA ASN A 158 8.73 5.67 2.34
C ASN A 158 9.45 6.49 3.42
N GLY A 159 10.73 6.25 3.62
CA GLY A 159 11.56 7.03 4.54
C GLY A 159 13.04 6.79 4.33
N GLY A 160 13.88 7.51 5.08
CA GLY A 160 15.32 7.44 4.95
C GLY A 160 15.93 6.20 5.61
N VAL A 161 17.14 5.85 5.20
CA VAL A 161 17.97 4.85 5.88
C VAL A 161 19.21 5.55 6.45
N SER A 162 19.52 5.31 7.72
CA SER A 162 20.76 5.75 8.36
C SER A 162 21.64 4.54 8.65
N GLY A 163 22.70 4.38 7.86
CA GLY A 163 23.50 3.15 7.87
C GLY A 163 22.69 1.97 7.35
N GLN A 164 22.13 1.17 8.24
CA GLN A 164 21.24 0.04 7.93
C GLN A 164 19.95 0.07 8.77
N VAL A 165 19.69 1.19 9.43
CA VAL A 165 18.50 1.38 10.26
C VAL A 165 17.52 2.25 9.48
N LEU A 166 16.31 1.74 9.30
CA LEU A 166 15.21 2.49 8.68
C LEU A 166 14.76 3.57 9.67
N THR A 167 14.72 4.81 9.19
CA THR A 167 14.30 5.97 10.00
C THR A 167 12.83 6.29 9.76
N ALA A 168 12.25 7.11 10.64
CA ALA A 168 10.86 7.53 10.49
C ALA A 168 10.60 8.19 9.13
N HIS A 169 9.46 7.85 8.52
CA HIS A 169 8.96 8.58 7.36
C HIS A 169 8.60 10.03 7.73
N ALA A 170 8.41 10.88 6.73
CA ALA A 170 7.96 12.25 6.97
C ALA A 170 6.60 12.27 7.69
N GLN A 171 6.45 13.13 8.68
CA GLN A 171 5.20 13.29 9.46
C GLN A 171 4.35 14.45 8.92
N SER A 172 4.30 14.61 7.60
CA SER A 172 3.58 15.68 6.93
C SER A 172 3.13 15.26 5.52
N GLY A 173 2.26 16.07 4.91
CA GLY A 173 1.92 15.95 3.49
C GLY A 173 1.35 14.58 3.10
N ASP A 174 1.86 14.04 2.00
CA ASP A 174 1.42 12.77 1.41
C ASP A 174 1.59 11.58 2.35
N ASN A 175 2.63 11.57 3.19
CA ASN A 175 2.87 10.51 4.16
C ASN A 175 1.78 10.44 5.25
N LEU A 176 1.10 11.55 5.57
CA LEU A 176 -0.05 11.50 6.49
C LEU A 176 -1.37 11.13 5.78
N ARG A 177 -1.37 11.02 4.45
CA ARG A 177 -2.54 10.69 3.62
C ARG A 177 -2.45 9.29 3.00
N SER A 178 -1.34 8.58 3.19
CA SER A 178 -1.03 7.31 2.53
C SER A 178 -1.66 6.11 3.25
N PHE A 179 -2.97 6.14 3.36
CA PHE A 179 -3.79 5.03 3.84
C PHE A 179 -5.11 4.96 3.05
N GLY A 180 -5.76 3.81 3.08
CA GLY A 180 -7.02 3.59 2.38
C GLY A 180 -7.55 2.18 2.59
N SER A 181 -8.40 1.74 1.67
CA SER A 181 -8.93 0.37 1.62
C SER A 181 -8.52 -0.33 0.34
N VAL A 182 -8.49 -1.66 0.37
CA VAL A 182 -8.37 -2.52 -0.80
C VAL A 182 -9.25 -3.74 -0.61
N ASP A 183 -10.04 -4.07 -1.62
CA ASP A 183 -10.66 -5.38 -1.76
C ASP A 183 -10.02 -6.17 -2.91
N PHE A 184 -9.33 -7.25 -2.57
CA PHE A 184 -8.61 -8.06 -3.56
C PHE A 184 -9.53 -8.82 -4.53
N ALA A 185 -10.82 -8.97 -4.22
CA ALA A 185 -11.75 -9.68 -5.11
C ALA A 185 -12.25 -8.81 -6.27
N ASN A 186 -12.38 -7.50 -6.07
CA ASN A 186 -13.04 -6.59 -7.03
C ASN A 186 -12.29 -5.25 -7.26
N GLY A 187 -11.27 -4.94 -6.47
CA GLY A 187 -10.45 -3.73 -6.59
C GLY A 187 -11.11 -2.44 -6.12
N LEU A 188 -12.13 -2.53 -5.27
CA LEU A 188 -12.86 -1.40 -4.68
C LEU A 188 -12.45 -1.12 -3.23
#